data_AF-A0A660WFL6-F1
#
_entry.id   AF-A0A660WFL6-F1
#
_cell.length_a   1.000
_cell.length_b   1.000
_cell.length_c   1.000
_cell.angle_alpha   90.00
_cell.angle_beta   90.00
_cell.angle_gamma   90.00
#
_symmetry.space_group_name_H-M   'P 1'
#
loop_
_entity.id
_entity.type
_entity.pdbx_description
1 polymer ?
#
loop_
_entity_poly.entity_id
_entity_poly.type
_entity_poly.pdbx_seq_one_letter_code
_entity_poly.pdbx_strand_id
1 'polypeptide(L)' 'MASMFENLQVYQKAVDFADRTSSFTEKFPRGYYFLTYQLNRASLSITANIAEGNGRFTLRYANVIKGL' A
#
# COMPACT_ATOMS: atom_id res chain seq x y z
N MET A 1 -5.73 17.36 9.48
CA MET A 1 -5.86 16.97 8.07
C MET A 1 -6.23 15.51 8.04
N ALA A 2 -7.50 15.20 7.72
CA ALA A 2 -7.92 13.82 7.57
C ALA A 2 -7.29 13.26 6.28
N SER A 3 -6.64 12.12 6.40
CA SER A 3 -6.01 11.41 5.29
C SER A 3 -7.07 10.94 4.29
N MET A 4 -7.20 11.61 3.14
CA MET A 4 -8.22 11.27 2.13
C MET A 4 -8.00 9.87 1.52
N PHE A 5 -6.77 9.34 1.59
CA PHE A 5 -6.44 8.00 1.11
C PHE A 5 -7.13 6.88 1.87
N GLU A 6 -7.50 7.07 3.14
CA GLU A 6 -8.12 6.04 3.98
C GLU A 6 -9.51 5.64 3.44
N ASN A 7 -10.16 6.55 2.70
CA ASN A 7 -11.44 6.31 2.04
C ASN A 7 -11.30 5.58 0.69
N LEU A 8 -10.08 5.39 0.17
CA LEU A 8 -9.88 4.66 -1.07
C LEU A 8 -10.13 3.17 -0.84
N GLN A 9 -11.05 2.58 -1.61
CA GLN A 9 -11.29 1.13 -1.56
C GLN A 9 -10.02 0.32 -1.83
N VAL A 10 -9.13 0.81 -2.70
CA VAL A 10 -7.85 0.14 -2.98
C VAL A 10 -6.89 0.20 -1.78
N TYR A 11 -6.91 1.27 -1.00
CA TYR A 11 -6.13 1.37 0.24
C TYR A 11 -6.62 0.35 1.26
N GLN A 12 -7.94 0.28 1.49
CA GLN A 12 -8.55 -0.68 2.40
C GLN A 12 -8.23 -2.14 2.01
N LYS A 13 -8.33 -2.48 0.72
CA LYS A 13 -7.93 -3.80 0.21
C LYS A 13 -6.43 -4.07 0.39
N ALA A 14 -5.57 -3.05 0.29
CA ALA A 14 -4.14 -3.21 0.53
C ALA A 14 -3.82 -3.46 2.01
N VAL A 15 -4.53 -2.81 2.93
CA VAL A 15 -4.47 -3.09 4.36
C VAL A 15 -4.90 -4.54 4.65
N ASP A 16 -6.06 -4.96 4.16
CA ASP A 16 -6.55 -6.34 4.31
C ASP A 16 -5.54 -7.37 3.74
N PHE A 17 -4.90 -7.04 2.62
CA PHE A 17 -3.88 -7.88 2.01
C PHE A 17 -2.61 -7.98 2.88
N ALA A 18 -2.19 -6.88 3.51
CA ALA A 18 -1.07 -6.89 4.45
C ALA A 18 -1.35 -7.75 5.68
N ASP A 19 -2.54 -7.64 6.25
CA ASP A 19 -2.95 -8.46 7.40
C ASP A 19 -2.95 -9.95 7.03
N ARG A 20 -3.55 -10.31 5.89
CA ARG A 20 -3.55 -11.70 5.39
C ARG A 20 -2.14 -12.22 5.12
N THR A 21 -1.25 -11.38 4.60
CA THR A 21 0.15 -11.75 4.33
C THR A 21 0.89 -12.01 5.65
N SER A 22 0.71 -11.17 6.67
CA SER A 22 1.29 -11.41 8.00
C SER A 22 0.79 -12.72 8.59
N SER A 23 -0.53 -12.93 8.65
CA SER A 23 -1.11 -14.16 9.19
C SER A 23 -0.74 -15.42 8.39
N PHE A 24 -0.49 -15.29 7.08
CA PHE A 24 -0.02 -16.39 6.26
C PHE A 24 1.44 -16.73 6.55
N THR A 25 2.31 -15.72 6.64
CA THR A 25 3.75 -15.90 6.86
C THR A 25 4.11 -16.32 8.28
N GLU A 26 3.23 -16.09 9.26
CA GLU A 26 3.34 -16.63 10.63
C GLU A 26 3.34 -18.17 10.68
N LYS A 27 2.75 -18.82 9.66
CA LYS A 27 2.66 -20.29 9.58
C LYS A 27 3.93 -20.93 9.01
N PHE A 28 4.92 -20.13 8.61
CA PHE A 28 6.15 -20.66 8.05
C PHE A 28 6.95 -21.43 9.11
N PRO A 29 7.63 -22.52 8.72
CA PRO A 29 8.47 -23.26 9.65
C PRO A 29 9.69 -22.41 10.05
N ARG A 30 10.34 -22.83 11.14
CA ARG A 30 11.59 -22.20 11.59
C ARG A 30 12.62 -22.20 10.46
N GLY A 31 13.38 -21.11 10.36
CA GLY A 31 14.40 -20.90 9.31
C GLY A 31 13.97 -19.97 8.17
N TYR A 32 12.68 -19.63 8.06
CA TYR A 32 12.14 -18.77 7.00
C TYR A 32 11.91 -17.32 7.42
N TYR A 33 12.49 -16.87 8.54
CA TYR A 33 12.32 -15.51 9.06
C TYR A 33 12.66 -14.41 8.04
N PHE A 34 13.67 -14.65 7.20
CA PHE A 34 14.04 -13.73 6.12
C PHE A 34 12.89 -13.57 5.11
N LEU A 35 12.19 -14.66 4.76
CA LEU A 35 11.10 -14.64 3.79
C LEU A 35 9.84 -14.00 4.40
N THR A 36 9.52 -14.35 5.65
CA THR A 36 8.46 -13.69 6.44
C THR A 36 8.69 -12.17 6.47
N TYR A 37 9.91 -11.73 6.79
CA TYR A 37 10.26 -10.32 6.84
C TYR A 37 10.11 -9.62 5.48
N GLN A 38 10.64 -10.21 4.40
CA GLN A 38 10.58 -9.63 3.06
C GLN A 38 9.13 -9.52 2.56
N LEU A 39 8.30 -10.56 2.76
CA LEU A 39 6.91 -10.57 2.33
C LEU A 39 6.07 -9.55 3.10
N ASN A 40 6.23 -9.47 4.43
CA ASN A 40 5.51 -8.49 5.24
C ASN A 40 5.90 -7.06 4.88
N ARG A 41 7.20 -6.79 4.69
CA ARG A 41 7.69 -5.48 4.24
C ARG A 41 7.19 -5.12 2.84
N ALA A 42 7.21 -6.06 1.90
CA ALA A 42 6.70 -5.85 0.56
C ALA A 42 5.20 -5.55 0.55
N SER A 43 4.42 -6.28 1.35
CA SER A 43 2.97 -6.04 1.45
C SER A 43 2.64 -4.68 2.07
N LEU A 44 3.33 -4.30 3.16
CA LEU A 44 3.16 -2.97 3.77
C LEU A 44 3.56 -1.83 2.82
N SER A 45 4.54 -2.07 1.94
CA SER A 45 4.96 -1.09 0.92
C SER A 45 3.81 -0.70 -0.02
N ILE A 46 2.89 -1.62 -0.33
CA ILE A 46 1.72 -1.32 -1.18
C ILE A 46 0.86 -0.25 -0.53
N THR A 47 0.49 -0.44 0.74
CA THR A 47 -0.28 0.51 1.54
C THR A 47 0.42 1.86 1.65
N ALA A 48 1.73 1.84 1.91
CA ALA A 48 2.54 3.05 2.03
C ALA A 48 2.59 3.85 0.72
N ASN A 49 2.77 3.19 -0.43
CA ASN A 49 2.81 3.85 -1.73
C ASN A 49 1.45 4.45 -2.12
N ILE A 50 0.33 3.80 -1.77
CA ILE A 50 -1.02 4.35 -1.99
C ILE A 50 -1.23 5.63 -1.15
N ALA A 51 -0.85 5.58 0.12
CA ALA A 51 -0.95 6.73 1.02
C ALA A 51 -0.07 7.90 0.54
N GLU A 52 1.17 7.62 0.14
CA GLU A 52 2.09 8.62 -0.39
C GLU A 52 1.60 9.22 -1.71
N GLY A 53 1.06 8.38 -2.60
CA GLY A 53 0.55 8.79 -3.91
C GLY A 53 -0.68 9.71 -3.83
N ASN A 54 -1.50 9.60 -2.78
CA ASN A 54 -2.70 10.42 -2.62
C ASN A 54 -2.41 11.92 -2.41
N GLY A 55 -1.23 12.26 -1.87
CA GLY A 55 -0.76 13.66 -1.80
C GLY A 55 -0.15 14.19 -3.10
N ARG A 56 0.11 13.31 -4.08
CA ARG A 56 0.77 13.64 -5.35
C ARG A 56 -0.24 13.77 -6.50
N PHE A 57 -1.28 14.58 -6.32
CA PHE A 57 -1.95 15.22 -7.47
C PHE A 57 -1.00 16.27 -8.06
N THR A 58 0.08 15.81 -8.67
CA THR A 58 1.07 16.69 -9.29
C THR A 58 0.39 17.39 -10.46
N LEU A 59 0.49 18.72 -10.48
CA LEU A 59 0.07 19.70 -11.50
C LEU A 59 0.22 19.28 -12.99
N ARG A 60 0.97 18.21 -13.27
CA ARG A 60 1.22 17.66 -14.60
C ARG A 60 -0.03 17.14 -15.32
N TYR A 61 -1.03 16.60 -14.60
CA TYR A 61 -2.30 16.20 -15.23
C TYR A 61 -3.29 17.36 -15.36
N ALA A 62 -3.23 18.37 -14.49
CA ALA A 62 -4.12 19.53 -14.55
C ALA A 62 -3.89 20.38 -15.81
N ASN A 63 -2.65 20.48 -16.28
CA ASN A 63 -2.32 21.25 -17.49
C ASN A 63 -2.65 20.51 -18.81
N VAL A 64 -2.81 19.17 -18.78
CA VAL A 64 -3.24 18.41 -19.96
C VAL A 64 -4.75 18.53 -20.16
N ILE A 65 -5.54 18.61 -19.09
CA ILE A 65 -7.00 18.71 -19.17
C ILE A 65 -7.46 20.16 -19.42
N LYS A 66 -6.69 21.18 -19.00
CA LYS A 66 -7.01 22.60 -19.28
C LYS A 66 -6.66 23.06 -20.71
N GLY A 67 -6.02 22.21 -21.51
CA GLY A 67 -5.68 22.47 -22.91
C GLY A 67 -6.57 21.76 -23.93
N LEU A 68 -7.68 21.16 -23.47
CA LEU A 68 -8.74 20.53 -24.30
C LEU A 68 -10.07 21.25 -24.07
#